data_AF-A0A6L5K741-F1
#
_entry.id   AF-A0A6L5K741-F1
#
_cell.length_a   1.000
_cell.length_b   1.000
_cell.length_c   1.000
_cell.angle_alpha   90.00
_cell.angle_beta   90.00
_cell.angle_gamma   90.00
#
_symmetry.space_group_name_H-M   'P 1'
#
loop_
_entity.id
_entity.type
_entity.pdbx_description
1 polymer ?
#
loop_
_entity_poly.entity_id
_entity_poly.type
_entity_poly.pdbx_seq_one_letter_code
_entity_poly.pdbx_strand_id
1 'polypeptide(L)'
;MHIDVLTLFPEMFGGIFDLGIMKRAIDRKLVSIGLHNIRDYTHDKHHTADDYPYGGGAGMVLKPEPIFEAVEAIDKKEGTPIILLSPQGRLFTQDVAQELSQHSRLVLICGHYEGIDERVREYLATDEISIGDYVLSGGELAAMVVIDSVFRLVPGVLGSEAS
;
A
#
# COMPACT_ATOMS: atom_id res chain seq x y z
N MET A 1 8.92 12.80 -0.13
CA MET A 1 8.51 11.41 -0.44
C MET A 1 7.03 11.39 -0.73
N HIS A 2 6.57 10.56 -1.67
CA HIS A 2 5.14 10.34 -1.93
C HIS A 2 4.79 8.86 -1.75
N ILE A 3 3.65 8.55 -1.14
CA ILE A 3 3.21 7.16 -0.97
C ILE A 3 1.79 7.03 -1.50
N ASP A 4 1.60 6.22 -2.53
CA ASP A 4 0.29 5.86 -3.05
C ASP A 4 -0.19 4.58 -2.35
N VAL A 5 -1.45 4.52 -1.95
CA VAL A 5 -2.07 3.34 -1.34
C VAL A 5 -3.27 2.92 -2.17
N LEU A 6 -3.23 1.71 -2.70
CA LEU A 6 -4.34 1.07 -3.39
C LEU A 6 -5.11 0.22 -2.37
N THR A 7 -6.37 0.55 -2.16
CA THR A 7 -7.21 -0.06 -1.13
C THR A 7 -8.67 -0.08 -1.57
N LEU A 8 -9.47 -0.95 -0.95
CA LEU A 8 -10.92 -0.89 -1.02
C LEU A 8 -11.53 0.10 -0.03
N PHE A 9 -10.76 0.60 0.94
CA PHE A 9 -11.28 1.40 2.06
C PHE A 9 -10.40 2.65 2.31
N PRO A 10 -10.36 3.61 1.38
CA PRO A 10 -9.62 4.87 1.57
C PRO A 10 -9.96 5.58 2.89
N GLU A 11 -11.21 5.49 3.34
CA GLU A 11 -11.71 6.16 4.54
C GLU A 11 -11.01 5.69 5.82
N MET A 12 -10.45 4.48 5.83
CA MET A 12 -9.68 3.96 6.98
C MET A 12 -8.45 4.82 7.29
N PHE A 13 -7.92 5.55 6.30
CA PHE A 13 -6.70 6.33 6.43
C PHE A 13 -6.92 7.78 6.89
N GLY A 14 -8.16 8.29 6.89
CA GLY A 14 -8.42 9.70 7.20
C GLY A 14 -7.86 10.14 8.56
N GLY A 15 -8.08 9.34 9.61
CA GLY A 15 -7.63 9.67 10.97
C GLY A 15 -6.11 9.71 11.14
N ILE A 16 -5.35 8.89 10.40
CA ILE A 16 -3.90 8.78 10.59
C ILE A 16 -3.16 9.98 9.96
N PHE A 17 -3.69 10.52 8.87
CA PHE A 17 -3.09 11.66 8.17
C PHE A 17 -3.43 13.01 8.81
N ASP A 18 -4.53 13.08 9.55
CA ASP A 18 -5.00 14.32 10.17
C ASP A 18 -4.47 14.54 11.60
N LEU A 19 -3.61 13.65 12.11
CA LEU A 19 -3.13 13.70 13.49
C LEU A 19 -1.60 13.71 13.63
N GLY A 20 -1.13 14.23 14.76
CA GLY A 20 0.23 14.02 15.27
C GLY A 20 1.37 14.49 14.36
N ILE A 21 2.41 13.66 14.27
CA ILE A 21 3.64 13.95 13.50
C ILE A 21 3.36 13.86 12.00
N MET A 22 2.49 12.93 11.57
CA MET A 22 2.15 12.71 10.17
C MET A 22 1.47 13.94 9.56
N LYS A 23 0.47 14.50 10.24
CA LYS A 23 -0.16 15.77 9.82
C LYS A 23 0.86 16.88 9.64
N ARG A 24 1.79 17.04 10.60
CA ARG A 24 2.84 18.07 10.51
C ARG A 24 3.79 17.84 9.34
N ALA A 25 4.13 16.58 9.04
CA ALA A 25 4.96 16.23 7.89
C ALA A 25 4.27 16.57 6.56
N ILE A 26 2.97 16.30 6.47
CA ILE A 26 2.12 16.62 5.30
C ILE A 26 1.94 18.14 5.15
N ASP A 27 1.59 18.86 6.23
CA ASP A 27 1.44 20.32 6.23
C ASP A 27 2.73 21.03 5.76
N ARG A 28 3.89 20.47 6.14
CA ARG A 28 5.22 20.96 5.74
C ARG A 28 5.68 20.45 4.37
N LYS A 29 4.86 19.67 3.66
CA LYS A 29 5.13 19.08 2.34
C LYS A 29 6.38 18.19 2.30
N LEU A 30 6.75 17.59 3.43
CA LEU A 30 7.86 16.62 3.49
C LEU A 30 7.44 15.26 2.92
N VAL A 31 6.17 14.92 3.16
CA VAL A 31 5.53 13.68 2.75
C VAL A 31 4.15 14.00 2.19
N SER A 32 3.70 13.26 1.18
CA SER A 32 2.34 13.32 0.67
C SER A 32 1.81 11.91 0.42
N ILE A 33 0.49 11.75 0.56
CA ILE A 33 -0.17 10.45 0.39
C ILE A 33 -1.22 10.55 -0.73
N GLY A 34 -1.23 9.56 -1.62
CA GLY A 34 -2.30 9.32 -2.59
C GLY A 34 -3.13 8.12 -2.14
N LEU A 35 -4.44 8.26 -2.03
CA LEU A 35 -5.35 7.15 -1.76
C LEU A 35 -6.12 6.81 -3.02
N HIS A 36 -6.04 5.56 -3.45
CA HIS A 36 -6.64 5.07 -4.68
C HIS A 36 -7.65 3.97 -4.32
N ASN A 37 -8.94 4.25 -4.51
CA ASN A 37 -9.95 3.21 -4.37
C ASN A 37 -9.87 2.28 -5.57
N ILE A 38 -9.56 1.00 -5.35
CA ILE A 38 -9.45 0.01 -6.43
C ILE A 38 -10.77 -0.09 -7.23
N ARG A 39 -11.91 0.20 -6.59
CA ARG A 39 -13.23 0.21 -7.23
C ARG A 39 -13.37 1.30 -8.30
N ASP A 40 -12.59 2.37 -8.24
CA ASP A 40 -12.65 3.44 -9.25
C ASP A 40 -12.09 3.00 -10.61
N TYR A 41 -11.38 1.87 -10.65
CA TYR A 41 -10.74 1.29 -11.84
C TYR A 41 -11.49 0.04 -12.34
N THR A 42 -12.79 -0.03 -12.03
CA THR A 42 -13.68 -1.09 -12.50
C THR A 42 -14.60 -0.53 -13.58
N HIS A 43 -15.02 -1.38 -14.51
CA HIS A 43 -15.81 -0.97 -15.70
C HIS A 43 -17.27 -1.42 -15.66
N ASP A 44 -17.66 -2.18 -14.64
CA ASP A 44 -19.03 -2.64 -14.46
C ASP A 44 -19.85 -1.68 -13.58
N LYS A 45 -21.18 -1.74 -13.71
CA LYS A 45 -22.12 -0.85 -13.00
C LYS A 45 -22.04 -0.97 -11.47
N HIS A 46 -21.62 -2.12 -10.95
CA HIS A 46 -21.59 -2.41 -9.52
C HIS A 46 -20.23 -2.12 -8.88
N HIS A 47 -19.26 -1.65 -9.67
CA HIS A 47 -17.89 -1.42 -9.27
C HIS A 47 -17.24 -2.63 -8.59
N THR A 48 -17.37 -3.80 -9.23
CA THR A 48 -16.95 -5.09 -8.70
C THR A 48 -15.44 -5.29 -8.89
N ALA A 49 -14.71 -5.25 -7.77
CA ALA A 49 -13.26 -5.40 -7.71
C ALA A 49 -12.80 -6.82 -7.33
N ASP A 50 -13.72 -7.72 -7.02
CA ASP A 50 -13.46 -9.11 -6.62
C ASP A 50 -14.28 -10.11 -7.42
N ASP A 51 -13.82 -11.36 -7.48
CA ASP A 51 -14.54 -12.47 -8.10
C ASP A 51 -14.20 -13.80 -7.40
N TYR A 52 -14.93 -14.85 -7.76
CA TYR A 52 -14.68 -16.20 -7.26
C TYR A 52 -13.33 -16.74 -7.75
N PRO A 53 -12.59 -17.47 -6.90
CA PRO A 53 -11.35 -18.11 -7.30
C PRO A 53 -11.60 -19.21 -8.34
N TYR A 54 -10.79 -19.23 -9.40
CA TYR A 54 -10.74 -20.37 -10.31
C TYR A 54 -10.30 -21.63 -9.55
N GLY A 55 -10.93 -22.77 -9.86
CA GLY A 55 -10.72 -24.03 -9.13
C GLY A 55 -11.65 -24.23 -7.93
N GLY A 56 -12.47 -23.23 -7.59
CA GLY A 56 -13.39 -23.27 -6.45
C GLY A 56 -12.69 -23.01 -5.12
N GLY A 57 -13.48 -22.93 -4.04
CA GLY A 57 -13.02 -22.53 -2.72
C GLY A 57 -14.07 -21.66 -2.02
N ALA A 58 -13.80 -21.29 -0.78
CA ALA A 58 -14.57 -20.27 -0.09
C ALA A 58 -13.99 -18.87 -0.38
N GLY A 59 -14.79 -17.84 -0.19
CA GLY A 59 -14.36 -16.44 -0.27
C GLY A 59 -14.20 -15.91 -1.70
N MET A 60 -13.59 -14.73 -1.80
CA MET A 60 -13.40 -13.97 -3.04
C MET A 60 -11.93 -13.59 -3.19
N VAL A 61 -11.51 -13.33 -4.43
CA VAL A 61 -10.16 -12.88 -4.77
C VAL A 61 -10.25 -11.55 -5.50
N LEU A 62 -9.38 -10.60 -5.16
CA LEU A 62 -9.30 -9.34 -5.89
C LEU A 62 -8.90 -9.57 -7.34
N LYS A 63 -9.68 -8.98 -8.25
CA LYS A 63 -9.45 -9.03 -9.69
C LYS A 63 -8.15 -8.30 -10.02
N PRO A 64 -7.36 -8.82 -10.97
CA PRO A 64 -6.12 -8.16 -11.35
C PRO A 64 -6.37 -6.86 -12.11
N GLU A 65 -7.35 -6.80 -13.01
CA GLU A 65 -7.49 -5.68 -13.96
C GLU A 65 -7.60 -4.31 -13.25
N PRO A 66 -8.46 -4.12 -12.23
CA PRO A 66 -8.55 -2.85 -11.53
C PRO A 66 -7.26 -2.45 -10.79
N ILE A 67 -6.48 -3.42 -10.32
CA ILE A 67 -5.20 -3.16 -9.62
C ILE A 67 -4.14 -2.72 -10.62
N PHE A 68 -4.03 -3.40 -11.77
CA PHE A 68 -3.12 -3.00 -12.84
C PHE A 68 -3.45 -1.59 -13.33
N GLU A 69 -4.71 -1.31 -13.64
CA GLU A 69 -5.16 0.01 -14.08
C GLU A 69 -4.89 1.11 -13.03
N ALA A 70 -5.12 0.81 -11.75
CA ALA A 70 -4.81 1.73 -10.65
C ALA A 70 -3.31 2.07 -10.58
N VAL A 71 -2.43 1.07 -10.69
CA VAL A 71 -0.98 1.30 -10.69
C VAL A 71 -0.52 2.00 -11.98
N GLU A 72 -1.15 1.75 -13.11
CA GLU A 72 -0.87 2.42 -14.39
C GLU A 72 -1.26 3.89 -14.39
N ALA A 73 -2.34 4.25 -13.71
CA ALA A 73 -2.79 5.64 -13.57
C ALA A 73 -1.88 6.51 -12.69
N ILE A 74 -1.00 5.90 -11.89
CA ILE A 74 -0.03 6.61 -11.05
C ILE A 74 1.14 7.10 -11.92
N ASP A 75 1.50 8.39 -11.78
CA ASP A 75 2.72 8.99 -12.35
C ASP A 75 3.97 8.45 -11.64
N LYS A 76 4.29 7.19 -11.94
CA LYS A 76 5.44 6.45 -11.40
C LYS A 76 6.61 6.54 -12.36
N LYS A 77 7.82 6.59 -11.80
CA LYS A 77 9.07 6.46 -12.54
C LYS A 77 9.49 5.00 -12.60
N GLU A 78 10.31 4.66 -13.58
CA GLU A 78 10.99 3.36 -13.61
C GLU A 78 11.71 3.11 -12.28
N GLY A 79 11.57 1.90 -11.74
CA GLY A 79 12.12 1.53 -10.44
C GLY A 79 11.35 2.05 -9.22
N THR A 80 10.14 2.61 -9.38
CA THR A 80 9.25 2.89 -8.24
C THR A 80 8.83 1.57 -7.59
N PRO A 81 9.07 1.35 -6.29
CA PRO A 81 8.64 0.14 -5.62
C PRO A 81 7.11 0.03 -5.59
N ILE A 82 6.61 -1.13 -6.01
CA ILE A 82 5.20 -1.53 -5.93
C ILE A 82 5.15 -2.71 -4.96
N ILE A 83 4.67 -2.45 -3.75
CA ILE A 83 4.76 -3.38 -2.63
C ILE A 83 3.39 -3.99 -2.39
N LEU A 84 3.30 -5.31 -2.50
CA LEU A 84 2.13 -6.05 -2.07
C LEU A 84 2.23 -6.36 -0.58
N LEU A 85 1.23 -5.95 0.19
CA LEU A 85 1.15 -6.24 1.62
C LEU A 85 0.50 -7.61 1.82
N SER A 86 1.30 -8.58 2.26
CA SER A 86 0.95 -9.99 2.26
C SER A 86 1.69 -10.71 3.40
N PRO A 87 1.04 -11.62 4.13
CA PRO A 87 1.70 -12.40 5.17
C PRO A 87 2.81 -13.32 4.62
N GLN A 88 2.82 -13.57 3.31
CA GLN A 88 3.85 -14.38 2.62
C GLN A 88 5.10 -13.57 2.24
N GLY A 89 5.06 -12.24 2.38
CA GLY A 89 6.17 -11.37 2.06
C GLY A 89 7.33 -11.45 3.05
N ARG A 90 8.45 -10.79 2.72
CA ARG A 90 9.56 -10.66 3.66
C ARG A 90 9.12 -9.84 4.87
N LEU A 91 9.64 -10.19 6.05
CA LEU A 91 9.28 -9.53 7.30
C LEU A 91 9.71 -8.06 7.28
N PHE A 92 8.79 -7.17 7.63
CA PHE A 92 9.04 -5.75 7.80
C PHE A 92 9.88 -5.51 9.04
N THR A 93 11.06 -4.93 8.86
CA THR A 93 11.98 -4.54 9.93
C THR A 93 12.37 -3.08 9.77
N GLN A 94 13.09 -2.54 10.76
CA GLN A 94 13.61 -1.17 10.66
C GLN A 94 14.57 -0.99 9.47
N ASP A 95 15.34 -2.03 9.11
CA ASP A 95 16.24 -1.99 7.95
C ASP A 95 15.42 -1.90 6.65
N VAL A 96 14.32 -2.65 6.55
CA VAL A 96 13.38 -2.53 5.42
C VAL A 96 12.76 -1.13 5.38
N ALA A 97 12.38 -0.55 6.53
CA ALA A 97 11.88 0.82 6.57
C ALA A 97 12.93 1.84 6.07
N GLN A 98 14.20 1.66 6.40
CA GLN A 98 15.31 2.49 5.92
C GLN A 98 15.56 2.32 4.42
N GLU A 99 15.47 1.09 3.90
CA GLU A 99 15.54 0.80 2.46
C GLU A 99 14.43 1.55 1.72
N LEU A 100 13.18 1.37 2.15
CA LEU A 100 12.02 2.03 1.55
C LEU A 100 12.09 3.56 1.66
N SER A 101 12.68 4.10 2.74
CA SER A 101 12.77 5.55 2.94
C SER A 101 13.69 6.26 1.95
N GLN A 102 14.56 5.53 1.24
CA GLN A 102 15.42 6.08 0.20
C GLN A 102 14.66 6.38 -1.11
N HIS A 103 13.46 5.82 -1.27
CA HIS A 103 12.68 6.04 -2.48
C HIS A 103 11.88 7.34 -2.42
N SER A 104 11.90 8.08 -3.53
CA SER A 104 11.10 9.31 -3.64
C SER A 104 9.59 9.06 -3.70
N ARG A 105 9.19 7.86 -4.17
CA ARG A 105 7.80 7.42 -4.32
C ARG A 105 7.69 5.93 -3.99
N LEU A 106 6.58 5.52 -3.36
CA LEU A 106 6.22 4.12 -3.08
C LEU A 106 4.77 3.88 -3.46
N VAL A 107 4.44 2.68 -3.92
CA VAL A 107 3.05 2.23 -4.10
C VAL A 107 2.80 1.02 -3.19
N LEU A 108 1.79 1.11 -2.34
CA LEU A 108 1.37 0.02 -1.44
C LEU A 108 0.04 -0.56 -1.91
N ILE A 109 -0.01 -1.88 -2.12
CA ILE A 109 -1.22 -2.60 -2.51
C ILE A 109 -1.75 -3.33 -1.28
N CYS A 110 -2.94 -2.94 -0.82
CA CYS A 110 -3.63 -3.60 0.28
C CYS A 110 -4.43 -4.80 -0.24
N GLY A 111 -4.03 -6.02 0.15
CA GLY A 111 -4.85 -7.22 -0.06
C GLY A 111 -6.14 -7.21 0.75
N HIS A 112 -7.15 -7.93 0.26
CA HIS A 112 -8.45 -8.15 0.91
C HIS A 112 -8.99 -9.53 0.57
N TYR A 113 -10.08 -9.91 1.23
CA TYR A 113 -10.75 -11.19 1.03
C TYR A 113 -9.78 -12.38 1.25
N GLU A 114 -9.81 -13.40 0.39
CA GLU A 114 -8.87 -14.53 0.47
C GLU A 114 -7.51 -14.20 -0.16
N GLY A 115 -7.41 -13.07 -0.88
CA GLY A 115 -6.18 -12.61 -1.49
C GLY A 115 -6.41 -11.83 -2.77
N ILE A 116 -5.33 -11.77 -3.56
CA ILE A 116 -5.28 -11.10 -4.86
C ILE A 116 -4.91 -12.14 -5.91
N ASP A 117 -5.38 -11.95 -7.14
CA ASP A 117 -4.94 -12.75 -8.28
C ASP A 117 -3.41 -12.75 -8.40
N GLU A 118 -2.84 -13.95 -8.55
CA GLU A 118 -1.39 -14.19 -8.52
C GLU A 118 -0.63 -13.42 -9.61
N ARG A 119 -1.28 -13.03 -10.70
CA ARG A 119 -0.66 -12.19 -11.75
C ARG A 119 -0.25 -10.81 -11.22
N VAL A 120 -0.92 -10.29 -10.19
CA VAL A 120 -0.49 -9.05 -9.53
C VAL A 120 0.85 -9.27 -8.83
N ARG A 121 1.03 -10.42 -8.18
CA ARG A 121 2.29 -10.77 -7.52
C ARG A 121 3.42 -10.99 -8.54
N GLU A 122 3.15 -11.75 -9.60
CA GLU A 122 4.17 -12.13 -10.58
C GLU A 122 4.62 -10.99 -11.50
N TYR A 123 3.69 -10.12 -11.91
CA TYR A 123 3.94 -9.18 -13.01
C TYR A 123 3.83 -7.70 -12.62
N LEU A 124 3.27 -7.37 -11.45
CA LEU A 124 3.06 -5.98 -11.02
C LEU A 124 3.85 -5.61 -9.77
N ALA A 125 3.78 -6.44 -8.73
CA ALA A 125 4.50 -6.22 -7.49
C ALA A 125 6.01 -6.39 -7.71
N THR A 126 6.80 -5.45 -7.18
CA THR A 126 8.26 -5.53 -7.17
C THR A 126 8.80 -6.11 -5.87
N ASP A 127 7.99 -6.09 -4.80
CA ASP A 127 8.31 -6.65 -3.50
C ASP A 127 7.02 -7.06 -2.76
N GLU A 128 7.18 -7.94 -1.77
CA GLU A 128 6.11 -8.36 -0.88
C GLU A 128 6.54 -8.19 0.57
N ILE A 129 5.70 -7.53 1.38
CA ILE A 129 6.03 -7.23 2.76
C ILE A 129 4.96 -7.76 3.70
N SER A 130 5.40 -8.50 4.72
CA SER A 130 4.61 -8.93 5.87
C SER A 130 4.98 -8.10 7.09
N ILE A 131 4.00 -7.62 7.87
CA ILE A 131 4.26 -6.92 9.14
C ILE A 131 4.34 -7.86 10.35
N GLY A 132 4.24 -9.18 10.14
CA GLY A 132 4.43 -10.17 11.19
C GLY A 132 3.78 -11.52 10.91
N ASP A 133 4.03 -12.48 11.80
CA ASP A 133 3.52 -13.85 11.71
C ASP A 133 2.10 -13.95 12.26
N TYR A 134 1.17 -13.30 11.56
CA TYR A 134 -0.26 -13.31 11.86
C TYR A 134 -1.05 -12.88 10.61
N VAL A 135 -2.35 -13.19 10.60
CA VAL A 135 -3.25 -12.86 9.49
C VAL A 135 -4.17 -11.72 9.90
N LEU A 136 -4.31 -10.72 9.02
CA LEU A 136 -5.24 -9.60 9.16
C LEU A 136 -6.39 -9.74 8.16
N SER A 137 -7.47 -8.99 8.37
CA SER A 137 -8.61 -8.96 7.43
C SER A 137 -8.29 -8.24 6.11
N GLY A 138 -7.22 -7.45 6.07
CA GLY A 138 -6.80 -6.69 4.90
C GLY A 138 -5.46 -5.99 5.13
N GLY A 139 -4.91 -5.44 4.06
CA GLY A 139 -3.59 -4.81 4.05
C GLY A 139 -3.54 -3.39 4.64
N GLU A 140 -4.66 -2.75 4.98
CA GLU A 140 -4.68 -1.34 5.36
C GLU A 140 -3.90 -1.04 6.63
N LEU A 141 -4.03 -1.89 7.65
CA LEU A 141 -3.26 -1.74 8.90
C LEU A 141 -1.76 -1.98 8.65
N ALA A 142 -1.42 -2.92 7.77
CA ALA A 142 -0.03 -3.14 7.35
C ALA A 142 0.52 -1.91 6.62
N ALA A 143 -0.28 -1.30 5.73
CA ALA A 143 0.10 -0.08 5.03
C ALA A 143 0.34 1.06 6.01
N MET A 144 -0.55 1.24 7.00
CA MET A 144 -0.38 2.26 8.04
C MET A 144 0.90 2.05 8.85
N VAL A 145 1.22 0.80 9.23
CA VAL A 145 2.46 0.47 9.95
C VAL A 145 3.71 0.80 9.11
N VAL A 146 3.71 0.39 7.84
CA VAL A 146 4.81 0.67 6.90
C VAL A 146 4.97 2.17 6.71
N ILE A 147 3.87 2.88 6.41
CA ILE A 147 3.87 4.34 6.23
C ILE A 147 4.42 5.03 7.47
N ASP A 148 3.91 4.70 8.67
CA ASP A 148 4.33 5.32 9.94
C ASP A 148 5.83 5.13 10.20
N SER A 149 6.37 3.96 9.89
CA SER A 149 7.78 3.65 10.10
C SER A 149 8.68 4.35 9.07
N VAL A 150 8.27 4.38 7.81
CA VAL A 150 9.05 4.96 6.70
C VAL A 150 9.06 6.49 6.76
N PHE A 151 7.92 7.14 6.98
CA PHE A 151 7.86 8.61 6.92
C PHE A 151 8.67 9.27 8.04
N ARG A 152 8.82 8.61 9.19
CA ARG A 152 9.65 9.08 10.32
C ARG A 152 11.11 9.24 9.95
N LEU A 153 11.59 8.47 8.97
CA LEU A 153 12.97 8.50 8.48
C LEU A 153 13.20 9.58 7.42
N VAL A 154 12.15 10.27 6.98
CA VAL A 154 12.28 11.36 6.01
C VAL A 154 12.91 12.58 6.70
N PRO A 155 14.01 13.14 6.17
CA PRO A 155 14.68 14.28 6.77
C PRO A 155 13.74 15.45 7.07
N GLY A 156 13.79 15.95 8.31
CA GLY A 156 12.99 17.06 8.78
C GLY A 156 11.63 16.70 9.39
N VAL A 157 11.20 15.43 9.36
CA VAL A 157 9.96 14.96 10.00
C VAL A 157 10.08 14.92 11.52
N LEU A 158 11.09 14.22 12.04
CA LEU A 158 11.49 14.28 13.44
C LEU A 158 12.51 15.41 13.55
N GLY A 159 12.21 16.48 14.28
CA GLY A 159 12.97 17.74 14.27
C GLY A 159 14.42 17.71 14.82
N SER A 160 15.09 16.55 14.80
CA SER A 160 16.46 16.34 15.28
C SER A 160 17.23 15.52 14.24
N GLU A 161 18.44 15.94 13.86
CA GLU A 161 19.33 15.22 12.92
C GLU A 161 19.84 13.86 13.45
N ALA A 162 19.49 13.46 14.67
CA ALA A 162 19.97 12.25 15.34
C ALA A 162 18.98 11.06 15.30
N SER A 163 18.21 10.87 14.22
CA SER A 163 17.25 9.76 14.12
C SER A 163 17.21 9.13 12.73
#